data_AF-A0AB35RMD2-F1
#
_entry.id   AF-A0AB35RMD2-F1
#
_cell.length_a   1.000
_cell.length_b   1.000
_cell.length_c   1.000
_cell.angle_alpha   90.00
_cell.angle_beta   90.00
_cell.angle_gamma   90.00
#
_symmetry.space_group_name_H-M   'P 1'
#
loop_
_entity.id
_entity.type
_entity.pdbx_description
1 polymer ?
#
loop_
_entity_poly.entity_id
_entity_poly.type
_entity_poly.pdbx_seq_one_letter_code
_entity_poly.pdbx_strand_id
1 'polypeptide(L)'
;MQLLNVSAAAGVWTQVYDGTAASVIAVTGNENCQVCQSTTAPATNLIGLPLIGGSPTQNLFRAVSGTPVYVKPLNAAVTVIVNA
;
A
#
# COMPACT_ATOMS: atom_id res chain seq x y z
N MET A 1 1.64 10.69 -16.44
CA MET A 1 0.87 9.71 -15.65
C MET A 1 1.31 8.34 -16.10
N GLN A 2 2.12 7.68 -15.28
CA GLN A 2 2.54 6.31 -15.49
C GLN A 2 1.91 5.46 -14.39
N LEU A 3 1.25 4.37 -14.79
CA LEU A 3 0.76 3.38 -13.83
C LEU A 3 1.87 2.37 -13.58
N LEU A 4 2.29 2.23 -12.33
CA LEU A 4 3.26 1.23 -11.91
C LEU A 4 2.56 0.11 -11.14
N ASN A 5 2.76 -1.13 -11.57
CA ASN A 5 2.32 -2.31 -10.84
C ASN A 5 3.47 -2.81 -9.97
N VAL A 6 3.26 -2.87 -8.66
CA VAL A 6 4.23 -3.35 -7.67
C VAL A 6 3.64 -4.55 -6.94
N SER A 7 4.38 -5.66 -6.91
CA SER A 7 4.00 -6.82 -6.10
C SER A 7 4.45 -6.63 -4.65
N ALA A 8 3.54 -6.78 -3.70
CA ALA A 8 3.87 -6.80 -2.27
C ALA A 8 3.64 -8.20 -1.69
N ALA A 9 4.65 -8.76 -1.02
CA ALA A 9 4.59 -10.10 -0.45
C ALA A 9 3.81 -10.13 0.88
N ALA A 10 3.13 -11.23 1.16
CA ALA A 10 2.42 -11.43 2.42
C ALA A 10 3.37 -11.35 3.63
N GLY A 11 2.93 -10.69 4.70
CA GLY A 11 3.64 -10.59 5.97
C GLY A 11 4.82 -9.61 5.99
N VAL A 12 5.19 -9.01 4.86
CA VAL A 12 6.37 -8.14 4.73
C VAL A 12 5.98 -6.74 4.29
N TRP A 13 6.54 -5.72 4.95
CA TRP A 13 6.42 -4.33 4.50
C TRP A 13 7.19 -4.13 3.20
N THR A 14 6.48 -3.82 2.12
CA THR A 14 7.05 -3.53 0.82
C THR A 14 6.90 -2.04 0.54
N GLN A 15 7.98 -1.36 0.19
CA GLN A 15 7.88 0.00 -0.32
C GLN A 15 7.29 -0.07 -1.73
N VAL A 16 6.12 0.55 -1.92
CA VAL A 16 5.40 0.53 -3.20
C VAL A 16 5.48 1.86 -3.94
N TYR A 17 5.76 2.94 -3.22
CA TYR A 17 5.90 4.28 -3.78
C TYR A 17 6.98 5.04 -3.01
N ASP A 18 7.78 5.85 -3.73
CA ASP A 18 8.90 6.61 -3.17
C ASP A 18 8.48 7.95 -2.54
N GLY A 19 7.26 8.41 -2.78
CA GLY A 19 6.76 9.66 -2.20
C GLY A 19 7.26 10.91 -2.93
N THR A 20 7.80 10.80 -4.16
CA THR A 20 8.35 11.96 -4.91
C THR A 20 7.31 13.04 -5.20
N ALA A 21 6.04 12.68 -5.36
CA ALA A 21 4.91 13.57 -5.59
C ALA A 21 3.66 13.09 -4.82
N ALA A 22 2.56 13.85 -4.93
CA ALA A 22 1.27 13.38 -4.47
C ALA A 22 0.71 12.34 -5.46
N SER A 23 0.27 11.20 -4.94
CA SER A 23 -0.16 10.06 -5.77
C SER A 23 -1.36 9.34 -5.18
N VAL A 24 -2.02 8.55 -6.02
CA VAL A 24 -3.06 7.62 -5.60
C VAL A 24 -2.54 6.20 -5.74
N ILE A 25 -2.66 5.45 -4.65
CA ILE A 25 -2.18 4.07 -4.56
C ILE A 25 -3.42 3.19 -4.40
N ALA A 26 -3.65 2.33 -5.38
CA ALA A 26 -4.73 1.36 -5.36
C ALA A 26 -4.15 -0.02 -5.02
N VAL A 27 -4.53 -0.58 -3.88
CA VAL A 27 -4.21 -1.96 -3.52
C VAL A 27 -5.32 -2.85 -4.07
N THR A 28 -4.96 -3.77 -4.95
CA THR A 28 -5.88 -4.72 -5.57
C THR A 28 -5.63 -6.12 -5.02
N GLY A 29 -6.65 -6.67 -4.38
CA GLY A 29 -6.60 -7.95 -3.69
C GLY A 29 -7.77 -8.05 -2.73
N ASN A 30 -8.25 -9.26 -2.44
CA ASN A 30 -9.34 -9.50 -1.50
C ASN A 30 -8.81 -9.65 -0.06
N GLU A 31 -7.59 -9.18 0.20
CA GLU A 31 -6.85 -9.40 1.43
C GLU A 31 -6.78 -8.17 2.34
N ASN A 32 -6.80 -8.44 3.65
CA ASN A 32 -6.48 -7.44 4.65
C ASN A 32 -5.04 -6.95 4.43
N CYS A 33 -4.90 -5.67 4.12
CA CYS A 33 -3.60 -5.00 3.96
C CYS A 33 -3.46 -3.89 4.98
N GLN A 34 -2.23 -3.67 5.43
CA GLN A 34 -1.84 -2.48 6.16
C GLN A 34 -1.12 -1.55 5.19
N VAL A 35 -1.47 -0.27 5.21
CA VAL A 35 -0.83 0.77 4.39
C VAL A 35 -0.40 1.90 5.30
N CYS A 36 0.82 2.39 5.11
CA CYS A 36 1.29 3.56 5.83
C CYS A 36 2.22 4.40 4.96
N GLN A 37 2.21 5.70 5.22
CA GLN A 37 3.16 6.63 4.67
C GLN A 37 4.19 6.96 5.75
N SER A 38 5.45 6.58 5.52
CA SER A 38 6.53 6.66 6.51
C SER A 38 7.87 6.84 5.82
N THR A 39 8.86 7.45 6.49
CA THR A 39 10.23 7.57 5.98
C THR A 39 10.98 6.24 6.00
N THR A 40 10.53 5.28 6.82
CA THR A 40 11.12 3.95 6.96
C THR A 40 10.05 2.87 7.06
N ALA A 41 10.38 1.65 6.65
CA ALA A 41 9.50 0.49 6.81
C ALA A 41 9.16 0.30 8.30
N PRO A 42 7.88 0.16 8.67
CA PRO A 42 7.51 -0.02 10.07
C PRO A 42 8.07 -1.33 10.65
N ALA A 43 8.64 -1.27 11.85
CA ALA A 43 9.19 -2.45 12.53
C ALA A 43 8.11 -3.36 13.14
N THR A 44 6.93 -2.82 13.41
CA THR A 44 5.80 -3.53 14.01
C THR A 44 4.62 -3.62 13.05
N ASN A 45 3.66 -4.48 13.37
CA ASN A 45 2.34 -4.39 12.78
C ASN A 45 1.76 -3.04 13.21
N LEU A 46 1.65 -2.09 12.28
CA LEU A 46 0.94 -0.86 12.56
C LEU A 46 -0.53 -1.21 12.74
N ILE A 47 -1.15 -0.68 13.80
CA ILE A 47 -2.61 -0.57 13.87
C ILE A 47 -3.00 0.58 12.92
N GLY A 48 -2.68 0.42 11.62
CA GLY A 48 -3.32 1.19 10.58
C GLY A 48 -4.73 0.65 10.43
N LEU A 49 -5.70 1.55 10.22
CA LEU A 49 -7.11 1.20 10.03
C LEU A 49 -7.21 -0.07 9.18
N PRO A 50 -7.75 -1.17 9.71
CA PRO A 50 -7.87 -2.38 8.92
C PRO A 50 -8.70 -2.01 7.70
N LEU A 51 -8.14 -2.20 6.51
CA LEU A 51 -8.87 -2.07 5.26
C LEU A 51 -9.82 -3.27 5.18
N ILE A 52 -10.92 -3.22 5.94
CA ILE A 52 -11.95 -4.27 5.97
C ILE A 52 -12.90 -3.99 4.81
N GLY A 53 -12.69 -4.67 3.69
CA GLY A 53 -13.52 -4.57 2.50
C GLY A 53 -14.12 -5.93 2.13
N GLY A 54 -15.40 -6.17 2.48
CA GLY A 54 -16.13 -7.41 2.15
C GLY A 54 -16.67 -7.48 0.71
N SER A 55 -16.11 -6.71 -0.22
CA SER A 55 -16.45 -6.68 -1.65
C SER A 55 -15.12 -6.67 -2.43
N PRO A 56 -15.02 -6.95 -3.75
CA PRO A 56 -13.72 -6.98 -4.44
C PRO A 56 -13.09 -5.57 -4.36
N THR A 57 -12.30 -5.32 -3.32
CA THR A 57 -12.11 -3.98 -2.76
C THR A 57 -10.78 -3.45 -3.23
N GLN A 58 -10.86 -2.67 -4.31
CA GLN A 58 -9.80 -1.73 -4.60
C GLN A 58 -9.74 -0.72 -3.46
N ASN A 59 -8.72 -0.81 -2.61
CA ASN A 59 -8.50 0.12 -1.52
C ASN A 59 -7.62 1.28 -2.02
N LEU A 60 -8.15 2.50 -1.96
CA LEU A 60 -7.48 3.71 -2.45
C LEU A 60 -6.82 4.45 -1.28
N PHE A 61 -5.51 4.61 -1.34
CA PHE A 61 -4.72 5.40 -0.41
C PHE A 61 -4.19 6.65 -1.13
N ARG A 62 -4.38 7.83 -0.55
CA ARG A 62 -3.84 9.10 -1.07
C ARG A 62 -2.52 9.41 -0.39
N ALA A 63 -1.43 9.35 -1.15
CA ALA A 63 -0.11 9.72 -0.69
C ALA A 63 0.12 11.23 -0.85
N VAL A 64 0.66 11.88 0.18
CA VAL A 64 1.19 13.24 0.07
C VAL A 64 2.64 13.23 -0.44
N SER A 65 3.13 14.33 -0.99
CA SER A 65 4.53 14.41 -1.41
C SER A 65 5.48 14.41 -0.20
N GLY A 66 6.68 13.85 -0.36
CA GLY A 66 7.79 13.94 0.59
C GLY A 66 7.98 12.71 1.48
N THR A 67 7.09 11.72 1.43
CA THR A 67 7.19 10.53 2.28
C THR A 67 6.81 9.26 1.50
N PRO A 68 7.66 8.20 1.49
CA PRO A 68 7.35 6.92 0.85
C PRO A 68 6.11 6.23 1.42
N VAL A 69 5.52 5.34 0.62
CA VAL A 69 4.40 4.50 1.05
C VAL A 69 4.82 3.04 1.09
N TYR A 70 4.45 2.39 2.19
CA TYR A 70 4.66 0.97 2.44
C TYR A 70 3.31 0.25 2.52
N VAL A 71 3.26 -0.95 1.95
CA VAL A 71 2.12 -1.86 2.01
C VAL A 71 2.58 -3.18 2.59
N LYS A 72 1.81 -3.72 3.52
CA LYS A 72 1.97 -5.05 4.09
C LYS A 72 0.66 -5.82 3.98
N PRO A 73 0.55 -6.71 3.00
CA PRO A 73 -0.53 -7.68 2.95
C PRO A 73 -0.41 -8.66 4.12
N LEU A 74 -1.52 -9.05 4.72
CA LEU A 74 -1.51 -9.94 5.89
C LEU A 74 -1.62 -11.42 5.49
N ASN A 75 -2.36 -11.73 4.43
CA ASN A 75 -2.78 -13.11 4.13
C ASN A 75 -2.16 -13.70 2.85
N ALA A 76 -2.02 -12.90 1.79
CA ALA A 76 -1.44 -13.32 0.52
C ALA A 76 -0.80 -12.12 -0.20
N ALA A 77 0.00 -12.38 -1.23
CA ALA A 77 0.64 -11.33 -1.99
C ALA A 77 -0.41 -10.53 -2.78
N VAL A 78 -0.24 -9.21 -2.86
CA VAL A 78 -1.16 -8.33 -3.59
C VAL A 78 -0.44 -7.57 -4.68
N THR A 79 -1.21 -7.13 -5.67
CA THR A 79 -0.74 -6.16 -6.66
C THR A 79 -1.16 -4.76 -6.23
N VAL A 80 -0.19 -3.86 -6.17
CA VAL A 80 -0.38 -2.45 -5.86
C VAL A 80 -0.18 -1.64 -7.13
N ILE A 81 -1.19 -0.87 -7.50
CA ILE A 81 -1.17 0.04 -8.64
C ILE A 81 -0.90 1.44 -8.11
N VAL A 82 0.18 2.06 -8.58
CA VAL A 82 0.55 3.43 -8.22
C VAL A 82 0.31 4.34 -9.41
N ASN A 83 -0.47 5.40 -9.21
CA ASN A 83 -0.65 6.48 -10.17
C ASN A 83 0.29 7.65 -9.82
N ALA A 84 1.44 7.69 -10.48
CA ALA A 84 2.47 8.72 -10.33
C ALA A 84 2.65 9.55 -11.62
#